data_AF-A0A5M8P6F1-F1
#
_entry.id   AF-A0A5M8P6F1-F1
#
_cell.length_a   1.000
_cell.length_b   1.000
_cell.length_c   1.000
_cell.angle_alpha   90.00
_cell.angle_beta   90.00
_cell.angle_gamma   90.00
#
_symmetry.space_group_name_H-M   'P 1'
#
loop_
_entity.id
_entity.type
_entity.pdbx_description
1 polymer ?
#
loop_
_entity_poly.entity_id
_entity_poly.type
_entity_poly.pdbx_seq_one_letter_code
_entity_poly.pdbx_strand_id
1 'polypeptide(L)'
;LALIAADGTADAPGTTQKLTNLSAGIVSATSTEAINGTQLNATNNNVTTNAGNIATNTGNIATNTTAINTVATNTSSYLGGGADVAAGTAPSYTVQGATANNVGDALKAVDSSFNSVNN
;
A
#
# COMPACT_ATOMS: atom_id res chain seq x y z
N LEU A 1 -19.05 -25.83 -40.72
CA LEU A 1 -17.89 -24.99 -41.08
C LEU A 1 -16.72 -25.48 -40.24
N ALA A 2 -15.71 -26.11 -40.84
CA ALA A 2 -14.51 -26.51 -40.10
C ALA A 2 -13.56 -25.30 -40.05
N LEU A 3 -13.15 -24.90 -38.85
CA LEU A 3 -12.15 -23.84 -38.67
C LEU A 3 -10.77 -24.47 -38.82
N ILE A 4 -10.33 -24.63 -40.06
CA ILE A 4 -9.03 -25.24 -40.38
C ILE A 4 -8.03 -24.11 -40.62
N ALA A 5 -6.82 -24.23 -40.03
CA ALA A 5 -5.72 -23.34 -40.36
C ALA A 5 -5.45 -23.39 -41.88
N ALA A 6 -4.79 -22.38 -42.45
CA ALA A 6 -4.47 -22.37 -43.89
C ALA A 6 -3.67 -23.61 -44.34
N ASP A 7 -2.97 -24.26 -43.41
CA ASP A 7 -2.20 -25.51 -43.54
C ASP A 7 -2.73 -26.65 -42.65
N GLY A 8 -3.86 -26.43 -41.98
CA GLY A 8 -4.45 -27.41 -41.10
C GLY A 8 -5.24 -28.45 -41.87
N THR A 9 -5.14 -29.72 -41.48
CA THR A 9 -5.99 -30.79 -42.03
C THR A 9 -6.83 -31.39 -40.92
N ALA A 10 -8.02 -31.88 -41.28
CA ALA A 10 -8.85 -32.68 -40.37
C ALA A 10 -8.35 -34.14 -40.28
N ASP A 11 -7.27 -34.49 -41.00
CA ASP A 11 -6.79 -35.86 -41.18
C ASP A 11 -6.00 -36.38 -39.98
N ALA A 12 -5.62 -35.52 -39.03
CA ALA A 12 -4.99 -35.90 -37.76
C ALA A 12 -5.70 -35.28 -36.54
N PRO A 13 -6.91 -35.74 -36.19
CA PRO A 13 -7.63 -35.29 -34.99
C PRO A 13 -6.77 -35.46 -33.73
N GLY A 14 -6.65 -34.39 -32.92
CA GLY A 14 -5.92 -34.42 -31.64
C GLY A 14 -4.54 -33.76 -31.64
N THR A 15 -4.00 -33.34 -32.78
CA THR A 15 -2.77 -32.52 -32.84
C THR A 15 -3.09 -31.03 -32.69
N THR A 16 -2.28 -30.28 -31.93
CA THR A 16 -2.48 -28.83 -31.73
C THR A 16 -2.14 -28.05 -32.99
N GLN A 17 -3.00 -27.11 -33.39
CA GLN A 17 -2.80 -26.29 -34.59
C GLN A 17 -2.84 -24.80 -34.23
N LYS A 18 -2.05 -23.98 -34.93
CA LYS A 18 -2.14 -22.52 -34.83
C LYS A 18 -3.18 -22.00 -35.83
N LEU A 19 -4.11 -21.18 -35.35
CA LEU A 19 -5.03 -20.45 -36.21
C LEU A 19 -4.45 -19.05 -36.45
N THR A 20 -4.13 -18.74 -37.71
CA THR A 20 -3.54 -17.46 -38.15
C THR A 20 -4.53 -16.67 -39.01
N ASN A 21 -4.18 -15.42 -39.36
CA ASN A 21 -5.02 -14.50 -40.14
C ASN A 21 -6.39 -14.17 -39.51
N LEU A 22 -6.51 -14.34 -38.19
CA LEU A 22 -7.69 -13.96 -37.43
C LEU A 22 -7.72 -12.43 -37.22
N SER A 23 -8.70 -11.76 -37.82
CA SER A 23 -9.02 -10.37 -37.47
C SER A 23 -9.35 -10.27 -35.97
N ALA A 24 -9.07 -9.11 -35.36
CA ALA A 24 -9.42 -8.91 -33.96
C ALA A 24 -10.93 -9.06 -33.75
N GLY A 25 -11.32 -9.92 -32.81
CA GLY A 25 -12.72 -10.16 -32.48
C GLY A 25 -13.29 -9.06 -31.59
N ILE A 26 -14.61 -8.91 -31.57
CA ILE A 26 -15.30 -8.01 -30.65
C ILE A 26 -15.16 -8.55 -29.21
N VAL A 27 -14.68 -7.69 -28.29
CA VAL A 27 -14.62 -8.01 -26.86
C VAL A 27 -15.85 -7.41 -26.17
N SER A 28 -16.88 -8.23 -26.01
CA SER A 28 -18.11 -7.87 -25.32
C SER A 28 -18.71 -9.09 -24.60
N ALA A 29 -19.62 -8.87 -23.64
CA ALA A 29 -20.21 -9.94 -22.85
C ALA A 29 -21.04 -10.96 -23.65
N THR A 30 -21.46 -10.61 -24.87
CA THR A 30 -22.29 -11.47 -25.74
C THR A 30 -21.54 -11.95 -26.98
N SER A 31 -20.27 -11.59 -27.14
CA SER A 31 -19.48 -11.98 -28.31
C SER A 31 -19.17 -13.48 -28.29
N THR A 32 -19.30 -14.12 -29.45
CA THR A 32 -18.85 -15.49 -29.70
C THR A 32 -17.65 -15.52 -30.65
N GLU A 33 -17.04 -14.36 -30.90
CA GLU A 33 -15.88 -14.24 -31.78
C GLU A 33 -14.61 -14.73 -31.08
N ALA A 34 -13.72 -15.34 -31.86
CA ALA A 34 -12.39 -15.68 -31.36
C ALA A 34 -11.54 -14.39 -31.21
N ILE A 35 -10.70 -14.35 -30.19
CA ILE A 35 -9.71 -13.29 -30.02
C ILE A 35 -8.34 -13.74 -30.56
N ASN A 36 -7.54 -12.79 -31.02
CA ASN A 36 -6.19 -13.06 -31.50
C ASN A 36 -5.12 -12.62 -30.48
N GLY A 37 -3.85 -12.86 -30.84
CA GLY A 37 -2.72 -12.54 -29.97
C GLY A 37 -2.53 -11.06 -29.68
N THR A 38 -2.96 -10.13 -30.55
CA THR A 38 -2.78 -8.68 -30.30
C THR A 38 -3.72 -8.20 -29.19
N GLN A 39 -4.94 -8.74 -29.14
CA GLN A 39 -5.90 -8.43 -28.08
C GLN A 39 -5.43 -8.98 -26.72
N LEU A 40 -4.96 -10.24 -26.69
CA LEU A 40 -4.39 -10.81 -25.48
C LEU A 40 -3.12 -10.06 -25.04
N ASN A 41 -2.29 -9.62 -25.99
CA ASN A 41 -1.12 -8.80 -25.68
C ASN A 41 -1.49 -7.46 -25.04
N ALA A 42 -2.54 -6.77 -25.53
CA ALA A 42 -3.03 -5.54 -24.92
C ALA A 42 -3.44 -5.76 -23.45
N THR A 43 -4.17 -6.83 -23.16
CA THR A 43 -4.50 -7.23 -21.78
C THR A 43 -3.23 -7.50 -20.96
N ASN A 44 -2.27 -8.25 -21.50
CA ASN A 44 -1.03 -8.58 -20.81
C ASN A 44 -0.14 -7.35 -20.54
N ASN A 45 -0.17 -6.35 -21.41
CA ASN A 45 0.52 -5.07 -21.20
C ASN A 45 -0.11 -4.33 -20.01
N ASN A 46 -1.45 -4.25 -19.95
CA ASN A 46 -2.15 -3.66 -18.80
C ASN A 46 -1.85 -4.41 -17.49
N VAL A 47 -1.80 -5.74 -17.52
CA VAL A 47 -1.42 -6.57 -16.36
C VAL A 47 0.02 -6.27 -15.92
N THR A 48 0.95 -6.16 -16.87
CA THR A 48 2.35 -5.81 -16.59
C THR A 48 2.46 -4.42 -15.96
N THR A 49 1.75 -3.43 -16.50
CA THR A 49 1.68 -2.07 -15.92
C THR A 49 1.12 -2.11 -14.50
N ASN A 50 0.04 -2.86 -14.26
CA ASN A 50 -0.54 -3.00 -12.93
C ASN A 50 0.46 -3.64 -11.95
N ALA A 51 1.20 -4.66 -12.37
CA ALA A 51 2.25 -5.28 -11.55
C ALA A 51 3.36 -4.26 -11.18
N GLY A 52 3.78 -3.42 -12.12
CA GLY A 52 4.73 -2.34 -11.86
C GLY A 52 4.20 -1.28 -10.87
N ASN A 53 2.93 -0.88 -11.02
CA ASN A 53 2.28 0.05 -10.10
C ASN A 53 2.17 -0.54 -8.68
N ILE A 54 1.85 -1.84 -8.55
CA ILE A 54 1.80 -2.54 -7.26
C ILE A 54 3.17 -2.58 -6.60
N ALA A 55 4.24 -2.88 -7.36
CA ALA A 55 5.60 -2.87 -6.83
C ALA A 55 6.01 -1.47 -6.32
N THR A 56 5.68 -0.42 -7.09
CA THR A 56 5.91 0.98 -6.69
C THR A 56 5.15 1.32 -5.40
N ASN A 57 3.86 0.98 -5.33
CA ASN A 57 3.05 1.21 -4.14
C ASN A 57 3.60 0.47 -2.91
N THR A 58 4.11 -0.74 -3.09
CA THR A 58 4.76 -1.51 -2.02
C THR A 58 5.99 -0.76 -1.47
N GLY A 59 6.82 -0.20 -2.34
CA GLY A 59 7.97 0.63 -1.94
C GLY A 59 7.55 1.93 -1.22
N ASN A 60 6.52 2.61 -1.71
CA ASN A 60 5.98 3.82 -1.08
C ASN A 60 5.43 3.52 0.32
N ILE A 61 4.72 2.41 0.50
CA ILE A 61 4.18 1.98 1.80
C ILE A 61 5.31 1.68 2.79
N ALA A 62 6.36 0.99 2.36
CA ALA A 62 7.52 0.73 3.21
C ALA A 62 8.24 2.02 3.64
N THR A 63 8.36 2.97 2.72
CA THR A 63 8.93 4.30 2.98
C THR A 63 8.08 5.08 4.00
N ASN A 64 6.76 5.11 3.80
CA ASN A 64 5.83 5.75 4.73
C ASN A 64 5.89 5.11 6.12
N THR A 65 5.97 3.78 6.20
CA THR A 65 6.10 3.05 7.47
C THR A 65 7.36 3.49 8.22
N THR A 66 8.49 3.58 7.52
CA THR A 66 9.76 4.05 8.10
C THR A 66 9.65 5.48 8.58
N ALA A 67 9.12 6.38 7.75
CA ALA A 67 8.96 7.80 8.10
C ALA A 67 8.04 8.00 9.32
N ILE A 68 6.92 7.28 9.38
CA ILE A 68 5.99 7.32 10.53
C ILE A 68 6.69 6.84 11.80
N ASN A 69 7.45 5.73 11.74
CA ASN A 69 8.21 5.23 12.88
C ASN A 69 9.27 6.23 13.35
N THR A 70 9.95 6.91 12.43
CA THR A 70 10.90 7.98 12.76
C THR A 70 10.20 9.14 13.44
N VAL A 71 9.05 9.59 12.93
CA VAL A 71 8.26 10.66 13.56
C VAL A 71 7.84 10.25 14.98
N ALA A 72 7.25 9.06 15.16
CA ALA A 72 6.83 8.57 16.47
C ALA A 72 7.99 8.49 17.46
N THR A 73 9.16 7.97 17.02
CA THR A 73 10.38 7.89 17.84
C THR A 73 10.86 9.27 18.26
N ASN A 74 10.92 10.22 17.32
CA ASN A 74 11.34 11.59 17.60
C ASN A 74 10.36 12.27 18.57
N THR A 75 9.05 12.13 18.36
CA THR A 75 8.04 12.71 19.25
C THR A 75 8.14 12.12 20.66
N SER A 76 8.28 10.80 20.80
CA SER A 76 8.52 10.15 22.11
C SER A 76 9.76 10.69 22.81
N SER A 77 10.87 10.81 22.07
CA SER A 77 12.14 11.35 22.59
C SER A 77 12.01 12.80 23.05
N TYR A 78 11.36 13.65 22.25
CA TYR A 78 11.19 15.07 22.55
C TYR A 78 10.20 15.32 23.69
N LEU A 79 9.19 14.47 23.86
CA LEU A 79 8.34 14.50 25.04
C LEU A 79 9.09 14.01 26.28
N GLY A 80 9.96 13.01 26.15
CA GLY A 80 10.66 12.41 27.29
C GLY A 80 9.69 11.74 28.27
N GLY A 81 10.07 11.66 29.55
CA GLY A 81 9.18 11.13 30.61
C GLY A 81 8.69 9.69 30.39
N GLY A 82 9.36 8.90 29.54
CA GLY A 82 8.92 7.54 29.19
C GLY A 82 7.76 7.48 28.19
N ALA A 83 7.47 8.56 27.45
CA ALA A 83 6.47 8.54 26.40
C ALA A 83 6.78 7.47 25.33
N ASP A 84 5.73 6.82 24.83
CA ASP A 84 5.76 5.98 23.63
C ASP A 84 4.53 6.30 22.78
N VAL A 85 4.69 7.26 21.86
CA VAL A 85 3.62 7.71 20.98
C VAL A 85 3.15 6.61 20.03
N ALA A 86 4.03 5.69 19.62
CA ALA A 86 3.65 4.58 18.75
C ALA A 86 2.73 3.58 19.47
N ALA A 87 2.96 3.36 20.77
CA ALA A 87 2.11 2.52 21.62
C ALA A 87 0.96 3.28 22.30
N GLY A 88 0.88 4.62 22.14
CA GLY A 88 -0.10 5.47 22.82
C GLY A 88 0.17 5.68 24.32
N THR A 89 1.40 5.46 24.79
CA THR A 89 1.82 5.71 26.17
C THR A 89 2.17 7.19 26.36
N ALA A 90 1.48 7.85 27.27
CA ALA A 90 1.74 9.23 27.65
C ALA A 90 3.08 9.38 28.41
N PRO A 91 3.73 10.56 28.38
CA PRO A 91 4.86 10.84 29.27
C PRO A 91 4.44 10.81 30.74
N SER A 92 5.41 10.72 31.64
CA SER A 92 5.23 10.86 33.10
C SER A 92 6.22 11.90 33.63
N TYR A 93 5.73 13.10 33.88
CA TYR A 93 6.49 14.19 34.50
C TYR A 93 6.16 14.26 35.98
N THR A 94 7.17 14.36 36.85
CA THR A 94 6.95 14.51 38.30
C THR A 94 7.31 15.92 38.74
N VAL A 95 6.36 16.60 39.37
CA VAL A 95 6.53 17.97 39.92
C VAL A 95 6.05 17.95 41.36
N GLN A 96 6.92 18.24 42.32
CA GLN A 96 6.61 18.21 43.76
C GLN A 96 5.95 16.90 44.24
N GLY A 97 6.29 15.76 43.62
CA GLY A 97 5.73 14.44 43.93
C GLY A 97 4.40 14.12 43.23
N ALA A 98 3.77 15.06 42.54
CA ALA A 98 2.60 14.82 41.70
C ALA A 98 3.03 14.45 40.27
N THR A 99 2.34 13.49 39.66
CA THR A 99 2.58 13.07 38.28
C THR A 99 1.64 13.78 37.32
N ALA A 100 2.18 14.34 36.24
CA ALA A 100 1.46 14.87 35.10
C ALA A 100 1.80 14.08 33.84
N ASN A 101 0.79 13.74 33.05
CA ASN A 101 0.96 12.90 31.86
C ASN A 101 0.95 13.68 30.53
N ASN A 102 1.02 15.01 30.61
CA ASN A 102 1.14 15.90 29.48
C ASN A 102 1.88 17.18 29.91
N VAL A 103 2.44 17.88 28.92
CA VAL A 103 3.28 19.07 29.16
C VAL A 103 2.48 20.21 29.81
N GLY A 104 1.22 20.40 29.40
CA GLY A 104 0.38 21.48 29.91
C GLY A 104 0.14 21.37 31.41
N ASP A 105 -0.21 20.18 31.88
CA ASP A 105 -0.46 19.95 33.30
C ASP A 105 0.83 19.96 34.13
N ALA A 106 1.94 19.49 33.56
CA ALA A 106 3.26 19.62 34.21
C ALA A 106 3.64 21.09 34.41
N LEU A 107 3.47 21.94 33.39
CA LEU A 107 3.77 23.37 33.47
C LEU A 107 2.85 24.10 34.45
N LYS A 108 1.55 23.77 34.50
CA LYS A 108 0.64 24.30 35.54
C LYS A 108 1.08 23.92 36.95
N ALA A 109 1.56 22.69 37.14
CA ALA A 109 2.07 22.24 38.42
C ALA A 109 3.34 23.01 38.82
N VAL A 110 4.26 23.26 37.88
CA VAL A 110 5.45 24.09 38.12
C VAL A 110 5.07 25.52 38.48
N ASP A 111 4.15 26.14 37.73
CA ASP A 111 3.66 27.49 38.00
C ASP A 111 3.06 27.63 39.40
N SER A 112 2.20 26.67 39.78
CA SER A 112 1.61 26.60 41.11
C SER A 112 2.67 26.45 42.21
N SER A 113 3.71 25.64 41.96
CA SER A 113 4.83 25.47 42.88
C SER A 113 5.61 26.77 43.07
N PHE A 114 5.82 27.55 42.02
CA PHE A 114 6.53 28.83 42.10
C PHE A 114 5.73 29.89 42.87
N ASN A 115 4.41 29.98 42.61
CA ASN A 115 3.52 30.87 43.36
C ASN A 115 3.45 30.53 44.86
N SER A 116 3.70 29.27 45.23
CA SER A 116 3.75 28.82 46.63
C SER A 116 5.06 29.19 47.34
N VAL A 117 6.12 29.53 46.62
CA VAL A 117 7.43 29.94 47.20
C VAL A 117 7.52 31.45 47.39
N ASN A 118 6.81 32.23 46.58
CA ASN A 118 6.82 33.70 46.63
C ASN A 118 5.78 34.31 47.58
N ASN A 119 5.06 33.50 48.34
CA ASN A 119 4.10 33.90 49.38
C ASN A 119 4.47 33.25 50.71
#